data_AF-B4MVX2-F1
#
_entry.id   AF-B4MVX2-F1
#
_cell.length_a   1.000
_cell.length_b   1.000
_cell.length_c   1.000
_cell.angle_alpha   90.00
_cell.angle_beta   90.00
_cell.angle_gamma   90.00
#
_symmetry.space_group_name_H-M   'P 1'
#
loop_
_entity.id
_entity.type
_entity.pdbx_description
1 polymer ?
#
loop_
_entity_poly.entity_id
_entity_poly.type
_entity_poly.pdbx_seq_one_letter_code
_entity_poly.pdbx_strand_id
1 'polypeptide(L)'
;MRWLYACFVIVLCALIFCEYVADFVVLQKCKWPEIKRKKYVDDPLRALIIADTHLLGPHRGHWLDKLYREWHMTRAFQASTRLLQPDVVFVLGDLFDEGDMVSDKQFQEYVWRFLKLFHLPPGIPLISVAGNHDVGFHYKMHPFFMNRFESYLNYSLVHLYTIKQIHFVLINSMAMESDGCMFCAEAESALKNISRTLHCMKYPQEAECARTRRHPYSQPILLQHFPTYRISDKVCMEHDAPNIEAFRERMDVISKDATDMLGDLLKPRLSFAGHSHHYCHSVNRLGIEEFTVASFSWRNKVNPSFMMATLTPDDYAVAKCKMLPQQFVYNSYFCATAICLILILCQLRIWLKKSQSRAADSEKRKEK
;
A
#
# COMPACT_ATOMS: atom_id res chain seq x y z
N MET A 1 -11.10 42.31 -16.32
CA MET A 1 -10.82 42.15 -14.86
C MET A 1 -11.74 41.14 -14.20
N ARG A 2 -13.06 41.32 -14.09
CA ARG A 2 -13.96 40.37 -13.40
C ARG A 2 -13.82 38.89 -13.83
N TRP A 3 -13.65 38.62 -15.12
CA TRP A 3 -13.47 37.24 -15.62
C TRP A 3 -12.11 36.63 -15.27
N LEU A 4 -11.05 37.44 -15.15
CA LEU A 4 -9.74 36.98 -14.68
C LEU A 4 -9.83 36.51 -13.23
N TYR A 5 -10.55 37.27 -12.38
CA TYR A 5 -10.85 36.87 -11.02
C TYR A 5 -11.66 35.57 -10.97
N ALA A 6 -12.67 35.41 -11.83
CA ALA A 6 -13.45 34.18 -11.90
C ALA A 6 -12.57 32.97 -12.28
N CYS A 7 -11.71 33.10 -13.31
CA CYS A 7 -10.78 32.03 -13.68
C CYS A 7 -9.80 31.71 -12.55
N PHE A 8 -9.27 32.73 -11.87
CA PHE A 8 -8.39 32.54 -10.71
C PHE A 8 -9.08 31.74 -9.60
N VAL A 9 -10.32 32.10 -9.25
CA VAL A 9 -11.09 31.39 -8.22
C VAL A 9 -11.36 29.94 -8.64
N ILE A 10 -11.74 29.69 -9.90
CA ILE A 10 -11.98 28.33 -10.41
C ILE A 10 -10.73 27.46 -10.28
N VAL A 11 -9.58 27.97 -10.73
CA VAL A 11 -8.30 27.25 -10.67
C VAL A 11 -7.89 27.02 -9.21
N LEU A 12 -8.04 28.03 -8.35
CA LEU A 12 -7.73 27.92 -6.93
C LEU A 12 -8.61 26.88 -6.22
N CYS A 13 -9.92 26.87 -6.50
CA CYS A 13 -10.84 25.88 -5.95
C CYS A 13 -10.50 24.47 -6.44
N ALA A 14 -10.18 24.30 -7.72
CA ALA A 14 -9.77 23.01 -8.26
C ALA A 14 -8.48 22.50 -7.59
N LEU A 15 -7.48 23.37 -7.42
CA LEU A 15 -6.22 23.04 -6.75
C LEU A 15 -6.45 22.63 -5.29
N ILE A 16 -7.17 23.46 -4.52
CA ILE A 16 -7.46 23.15 -3.11
C ILE A 16 -8.23 21.83 -3.00
N PHE A 17 -9.23 21.63 -3.85
CA PHE A 17 -10.04 20.42 -3.82
C PHE A 17 -9.22 19.19 -4.16
N CYS A 18 -8.55 19.16 -5.31
CA CYS A 18 -7.80 18.02 -5.80
C CYS A 18 -6.61 17.66 -4.89
N GLU A 19 -5.87 18.66 -4.41
CA GLU A 19 -4.60 18.40 -3.70
C GLU A 19 -4.77 18.20 -2.19
N TYR A 20 -5.91 18.61 -1.59
CA TYR A 20 -6.07 18.58 -0.14
C TYR A 20 -7.41 18.04 0.37
N VAL A 21 -8.49 18.09 -0.41
CA VAL A 21 -9.85 17.74 0.06
C VAL A 21 -10.35 16.42 -0.52
N ALA A 22 -10.03 16.12 -1.78
CA ALA A 22 -10.60 15.00 -2.52
C ALA A 22 -10.34 13.64 -1.84
N ASP A 23 -9.13 13.41 -1.31
CA ASP A 23 -8.82 12.19 -0.57
C ASP A 23 -9.72 12.01 0.67
N PHE A 24 -9.94 13.07 1.46
CA PHE A 24 -10.85 13.01 2.60
C PHE A 24 -12.29 12.69 2.16
N VAL A 25 -12.73 13.29 1.05
CA VAL A 25 -14.08 13.07 0.51
C VAL A 25 -14.28 11.65 0.00
N VAL A 26 -13.25 11.04 -0.59
CA VAL A 26 -13.32 9.64 -1.03
C VAL A 26 -13.21 8.68 0.15
N LEU A 27 -12.24 8.90 1.03
CA LEU A 27 -11.88 7.96 2.11
C LEU A 27 -12.84 8.02 3.30
N GLN A 28 -13.63 9.09 3.51
CA GLN A 28 -14.64 9.14 4.58
C GLN A 28 -15.68 8.01 4.50
N LYS A 29 -15.86 7.42 3.31
CA LYS A 29 -16.77 6.29 3.06
C LYS A 29 -16.21 4.97 3.60
N CYS A 30 -14.91 4.88 3.83
CA CYS A 30 -14.28 3.69 4.37
C CYS A 30 -14.48 3.64 5.88
N LYS A 31 -14.91 2.47 6.36
CA LYS A 31 -15.17 2.18 7.77
C LYS A 31 -14.52 0.85 8.11
N TRP A 32 -14.09 0.72 9.36
CA TRP A 32 -13.58 -0.53 9.88
C TRP A 32 -14.66 -1.62 9.76
N PRO A 33 -14.33 -2.80 9.22
CA PRO A 33 -15.29 -3.90 9.12
C PRO A 33 -15.64 -4.43 10.51
N GLU A 34 -16.90 -4.77 10.73
CA GLU A 34 -17.37 -5.22 12.04
C GLU A 34 -17.27 -6.74 12.20
N ILE A 35 -16.76 -7.19 13.35
CA ILE A 35 -16.76 -8.60 13.74
C ILE A 35 -18.11 -8.92 14.39
N LYS A 36 -18.80 -9.95 13.88
CA LYS A 36 -20.13 -10.34 14.37
C LYS A 36 -20.11 -10.94 15.79
N ARG A 37 -19.01 -11.58 16.18
CA ARG A 37 -18.87 -12.24 17.49
C ARG A 37 -18.49 -11.24 18.58
N LYS A 38 -19.43 -10.97 19.49
CA LYS A 38 -19.29 -9.98 20.58
C LYS A 38 -18.32 -10.34 21.71
N LYS A 39 -17.78 -11.57 21.75
CA LYS A 39 -16.99 -12.08 22.88
C LYS A 39 -15.68 -11.32 23.13
N TYR A 40 -15.13 -10.67 22.10
CA TYR A 40 -13.87 -9.91 22.14
C TYR A 40 -14.02 -8.46 21.63
N VAL A 41 -15.25 -7.91 21.67
CA VAL A 41 -15.58 -6.63 21.01
C VAL A 41 -15.12 -5.38 21.79
N ASP A 42 -14.57 -5.54 22.99
CA ASP A 42 -14.23 -4.38 23.82
C ASP A 42 -13.02 -3.58 23.30
N ASP A 43 -12.04 -4.22 22.63
CA ASP A 43 -10.89 -3.52 22.00
C ASP A 43 -10.23 -4.35 20.86
N PRO A 44 -10.85 -4.45 19.67
CA PRO A 44 -10.23 -5.13 18.54
C PRO A 44 -9.05 -4.33 17.99
N LEU A 45 -8.06 -5.03 17.43
CA LEU A 45 -6.95 -4.40 16.71
C LEU A 45 -7.40 -3.94 15.33
N ARG A 46 -7.15 -2.67 15.00
CA ARG A 46 -7.43 -2.07 13.69
C ARG A 46 -6.14 -1.91 12.91
N ALA A 47 -5.91 -2.81 11.97
CA ALA A 47 -4.71 -2.82 11.13
C ALA A 47 -5.00 -2.21 9.76
N LEU A 48 -4.23 -1.17 9.40
CA LEU A 48 -4.18 -0.65 8.03
C LEU A 48 -3.08 -1.39 7.28
N ILE A 49 -3.36 -1.91 6.10
CA ILE A 49 -2.40 -2.72 5.33
C ILE A 49 -2.27 -2.13 3.93
N ILE A 50 -1.06 -1.72 3.57
CA ILE A 50 -0.70 -1.15 2.26
C ILE A 50 0.41 -2.00 1.63
N ALA A 51 0.60 -1.87 0.32
CA ALA A 51 1.65 -2.58 -0.42
C ALA A 51 2.18 -1.72 -1.57
N ASP A 52 3.37 -2.09 -2.06
CA ASP A 52 3.95 -1.60 -3.32
C ASP A 52 3.89 -0.06 -3.42
N THR A 53 4.52 0.64 -2.47
CA THR A 53 4.57 2.11 -2.50
C THR A 53 5.51 2.62 -3.60
N HIS A 54 6.53 1.84 -3.98
CA HIS A 54 7.50 2.14 -5.04
C HIS A 54 7.98 3.60 -5.04
N LEU A 55 8.60 4.02 -3.94
CA LEU A 55 9.26 5.33 -3.91
C LEU A 55 10.30 5.42 -5.03
N LEU A 56 10.18 6.47 -5.84
CA LEU A 56 10.95 6.59 -7.08
C LEU A 56 12.43 6.84 -6.83
N GLY A 57 13.25 6.24 -7.67
CA GLY A 57 14.68 6.29 -7.50
C GLY A 57 15.48 7.33 -8.25
N PRO A 58 16.75 7.49 -7.85
CA PRO A 58 17.64 8.44 -8.48
C PRO A 58 18.10 8.00 -9.88
N HIS A 59 17.98 6.72 -10.26
CA HIS A 59 18.48 6.23 -11.54
C HIS A 59 17.44 6.25 -12.66
N ARG A 60 16.24 5.72 -12.40
CA ARG A 60 15.15 5.57 -13.39
C ARG A 60 13.95 6.47 -13.10
N GLY A 61 13.90 7.11 -11.94
CA GLY A 61 12.80 7.98 -11.55
C GLY A 61 12.88 9.37 -12.19
N HIS A 62 11.82 9.77 -12.91
CA HIS A 62 11.68 11.15 -13.38
C HIS A 62 11.22 12.08 -12.25
N TRP A 63 11.80 13.27 -12.13
CA TRP A 63 11.55 14.17 -10.99
C TRP A 63 10.09 14.65 -10.88
N LEU A 64 9.41 14.90 -12.02
CA LEU A 64 7.97 15.26 -12.03
C LEU A 64 7.08 14.11 -11.57
N ASP A 65 7.39 12.89 -12.01
CA ASP A 65 6.62 11.71 -11.61
C ASP A 65 6.82 11.48 -10.11
N LYS A 66 8.07 11.55 -9.65
CA LYS A 66 8.41 11.48 -8.22
C LYS A 66 7.62 12.50 -7.41
N LEU A 67 7.68 13.77 -7.79
CA LEU A 67 6.98 14.85 -7.09
C LEU A 67 5.49 14.55 -6.95
N TYR A 68 4.83 14.18 -8.05
CA TYR A 68 3.38 14.06 -8.06
C TYR A 68 2.87 12.74 -7.44
N ARG A 69 3.54 11.61 -7.71
CA ARG A 69 3.16 10.31 -7.14
C ARG A 69 3.37 10.29 -5.62
N GLU A 70 4.51 10.76 -5.15
CA GLU A 70 4.79 10.82 -3.71
C GLU A 70 3.91 11.83 -2.99
N TRP A 71 3.58 12.96 -3.63
CA TRP A 71 2.60 13.90 -3.10
C TRP A 71 1.24 13.24 -2.88
N HIS A 72 0.69 12.59 -3.90
CA HIS A 72 -0.60 11.91 -3.78
C HIS A 72 -0.58 10.80 -2.72
N MET A 73 0.45 9.93 -2.71
CA MET A 73 0.59 8.91 -1.66
C MET A 73 0.57 9.54 -0.26
N THR A 74 1.28 10.66 -0.08
CA THR A 74 1.27 11.39 1.20
C THR A 74 -0.13 11.90 1.55
N ARG A 75 -0.87 12.47 0.59
CA ARG A 75 -2.23 12.99 0.83
C ARG A 75 -3.19 11.87 1.21
N ALA A 76 -3.20 10.78 0.45
CA ALA A 76 -4.03 9.62 0.71
C ALA A 76 -3.68 8.93 2.04
N PHE A 77 -2.39 8.80 2.37
CA PHE A 77 -1.95 8.23 3.66
C PHE A 77 -2.35 9.12 4.84
N GLN A 78 -2.18 10.44 4.72
CA GLN A 78 -2.61 11.37 5.76
C GLN A 78 -4.13 11.40 5.97
N ALA A 79 -4.90 11.32 4.88
CA ALA A 79 -6.36 11.26 4.96
C ALA A 79 -6.83 9.94 5.58
N SER A 80 -6.30 8.80 5.14
CA SER A 80 -6.64 7.48 5.69
C SER A 80 -6.31 7.38 7.17
N THR A 81 -5.10 7.75 7.59
CA THR A 81 -4.69 7.67 9.01
C THR A 81 -5.46 8.62 9.92
N ARG A 82 -5.79 9.84 9.46
CA ARG A 82 -6.61 10.78 10.24
C ARG A 82 -8.06 10.35 10.38
N LEU A 83 -8.65 9.79 9.32
CA LEU A 83 -10.06 9.39 9.31
C LEU A 83 -10.27 8.04 10.01
N LEU A 84 -9.34 7.10 9.86
CA LEU A 84 -9.49 5.73 10.33
C LEU A 84 -8.82 5.49 11.68
N GLN A 85 -7.75 6.23 12.02
CA GLN A 85 -7.01 6.08 13.28
C GLN A 85 -6.64 4.61 13.58
N PRO A 86 -5.79 3.98 12.75
CA PRO A 86 -5.40 2.58 12.94
C PRO A 86 -4.53 2.39 14.19
N ASP A 87 -4.55 1.19 14.75
CA ASP A 87 -3.64 0.78 15.84
C ASP A 87 -2.25 0.41 15.31
N VAL A 88 -2.16 -0.05 14.07
CA VAL A 88 -0.91 -0.48 13.41
C VAL A 88 -1.05 -0.31 11.89
N VAL A 89 0.06 0.01 11.23
CA VAL A 89 0.16 0.02 9.77
C VAL A 89 1.20 -1.00 9.31
N PHE A 90 0.80 -1.90 8.40
CA PHE A 90 1.70 -2.84 7.73
C PHE A 90 1.95 -2.44 6.28
N VAL A 91 3.20 -2.54 5.82
CA VAL A 91 3.62 -2.29 4.43
C VAL A 91 4.23 -3.56 3.85
N LEU A 92 3.58 -4.13 2.83
CA LEU A 92 3.89 -5.47 2.31
C LEU A 92 4.88 -5.43 1.14
N GLY A 93 6.09 -4.92 1.39
CA GLY A 93 7.18 -4.91 0.43
C GLY A 93 7.06 -3.87 -0.67
N ASP A 94 8.14 -3.80 -1.45
CA ASP A 94 8.38 -2.83 -2.53
C ASP A 94 8.12 -1.41 -2.07
N LEU A 95 8.77 -1.08 -0.95
CA LEU A 95 8.78 0.26 -0.39
C LEU A 95 9.42 1.21 -1.40
N PHE A 96 10.49 0.73 -2.04
CA PHE A 96 11.33 1.47 -2.97
C PHE A 96 11.35 0.83 -4.35
N ASP A 97 11.53 1.62 -5.41
CA ASP A 97 11.57 1.08 -6.79
C ASP A 97 12.97 0.56 -7.20
N GLU A 98 14.02 1.02 -6.53
CA GLU A 98 15.42 0.74 -6.87
C GLU A 98 16.25 0.43 -5.61
N GLY A 99 15.61 -0.07 -4.55
CA GLY A 99 16.30 -0.39 -3.30
C GLY A 99 17.52 -1.25 -3.57
N ASP A 100 17.35 -2.34 -4.30
CA ASP A 100 18.39 -3.29 -4.72
C ASP A 100 19.44 -2.75 -5.72
N MET A 101 19.39 -1.48 -6.11
CA MET A 101 20.34 -0.86 -7.05
C MET A 101 21.17 0.26 -6.44
N VAL A 102 20.69 0.89 -5.37
CA VAL A 102 21.30 2.08 -4.80
C VAL A 102 22.40 1.76 -3.78
N SER A 103 23.30 2.72 -3.54
CA SER A 103 24.29 2.66 -2.46
C SER A 103 23.62 2.72 -1.07
N ASP A 104 24.36 2.39 0.00
CA ASP A 104 23.81 2.44 1.37
C ASP A 104 23.35 3.85 1.77
N LYS A 105 24.12 4.89 1.40
CA LYS A 105 23.75 6.29 1.63
C LYS A 105 22.41 6.64 0.96
N GLN A 106 22.25 6.26 -0.31
CA GLN A 106 21.00 6.51 -1.04
C GLN A 106 19.82 5.68 -0.49
N PHE A 107 20.09 4.45 -0.04
CA PHE A 107 19.09 3.63 0.64
C PHE A 107 18.64 4.27 1.97
N GLN A 108 19.57 4.84 2.73
CA GLN A 108 19.24 5.61 3.92
C GLN A 108 18.36 6.83 3.58
N GLU A 109 18.70 7.60 2.53
CA GLU A 109 17.88 8.73 2.05
C GLU A 109 16.46 8.29 1.62
N TYR A 110 16.35 7.11 1.01
CA TYR A 110 15.08 6.46 0.72
C TYR A 110 14.26 6.18 1.96
N VAL A 111 14.85 5.55 2.98
CA VAL A 111 14.16 5.26 4.24
C VAL A 111 13.70 6.54 4.91
N TRP A 112 14.55 7.57 5.00
CA TRP A 112 14.15 8.86 5.57
C TRP A 112 12.98 9.49 4.82
N ARG A 113 12.98 9.40 3.48
CA ARG A 113 11.88 9.89 2.68
C ARG A 113 10.61 9.07 2.91
N PHE A 114 10.71 7.75 2.92
CA PHE A 114 9.59 6.85 3.23
C PHE A 114 8.95 7.17 4.58
N LEU A 115 9.74 7.24 5.64
CA LEU A 115 9.25 7.56 6.99
C LEU A 115 8.65 8.97 7.09
N LYS A 116 9.09 9.91 6.24
CA LYS A 116 8.49 11.25 6.15
C LYS A 116 7.15 11.25 5.42
N LEU A 117 7.04 10.53 4.31
CA LEU A 117 5.78 10.45 3.52
C LEU A 117 4.71 9.65 4.29
N PHE A 118 5.13 8.57 4.96
CA PHE A 118 4.28 7.68 5.74
C PHE A 118 4.38 7.96 7.25
N HIS A 119 4.44 9.24 7.62
CA HIS A 119 4.53 9.67 9.02
C HIS A 119 3.22 9.38 9.78
N LEU A 120 3.35 8.75 10.96
CA LEU A 120 2.26 8.42 11.86
C LEU A 120 2.36 9.19 13.19
N PRO A 121 1.22 9.44 13.87
CA PRO A 121 1.22 9.88 15.26
C PRO A 121 2.06 8.96 16.16
N PRO A 122 2.67 9.51 17.23
CA PRO A 122 3.40 8.70 18.22
C PRO A 122 2.54 7.55 18.76
N GLY A 123 3.13 6.36 18.89
CA GLY A 123 2.48 5.18 19.44
C GLY A 123 1.84 4.24 18.41
N ILE A 124 1.71 4.65 17.13
CA ILE A 124 1.23 3.77 16.06
C ILE A 124 2.44 3.20 15.30
N PRO A 125 2.71 1.89 15.39
CA PRO A 125 3.81 1.26 14.66
C PRO A 125 3.56 1.22 13.15
N LEU A 126 4.60 1.53 12.39
CA LEU A 126 4.71 1.28 10.94
C LEU A 126 5.67 0.12 10.73
N ILE A 127 5.17 -0.99 10.21
CA ILE A 127 5.92 -2.24 10.12
C ILE A 127 5.98 -2.68 8.66
N SER A 128 7.20 -2.90 8.16
CA SER A 128 7.42 -3.22 6.75
C SER A 128 8.02 -4.61 6.59
N VAL A 129 7.56 -5.32 5.58
CA VAL A 129 8.20 -6.54 5.05
C VAL A 129 9.02 -6.14 3.83
N ALA A 130 10.13 -6.83 3.56
CA ALA A 130 10.90 -6.59 2.35
C ALA A 130 10.17 -7.10 1.09
N GLY A 131 10.27 -6.35 -0.02
CA GLY A 131 9.90 -6.80 -1.36
C GLY A 131 11.12 -6.94 -2.30
N ASN A 132 10.90 -7.47 -3.50
CA ASN A 132 12.00 -7.77 -4.43
C ASN A 132 12.70 -6.50 -4.95
N HIS A 133 12.03 -5.34 -4.97
CA HIS A 133 12.69 -4.07 -5.30
C HIS A 133 13.48 -3.50 -4.13
N ASP A 134 13.22 -3.93 -2.89
CA ASP A 134 13.95 -3.45 -1.71
C ASP A 134 15.29 -4.18 -1.55
N VAL A 135 15.28 -5.51 -1.68
CA VAL A 135 16.42 -6.39 -1.38
C VAL A 135 16.87 -7.27 -2.55
N GLY A 136 16.21 -7.17 -3.70
CA GLY A 136 16.44 -8.00 -4.88
C GLY A 136 15.51 -9.23 -4.92
N PHE A 137 15.22 -9.72 -6.12
CA PHE A 137 14.73 -11.08 -6.30
C PHE A 137 15.71 -12.10 -5.71
N HIS A 138 15.25 -13.33 -5.51
CA HIS A 138 16.04 -14.41 -4.90
C HIS A 138 17.49 -14.50 -5.44
N TYR A 139 17.66 -14.54 -6.77
CA TYR A 139 18.97 -14.63 -7.42
C TYR A 139 19.92 -13.43 -7.18
N LYS A 140 19.39 -12.32 -6.65
CA LYS A 140 20.12 -11.08 -6.36
C LYS A 140 20.23 -10.82 -4.84
N MET A 141 19.63 -11.66 -4.00
CA MET A 141 19.75 -11.52 -2.55
C MET A 141 21.21 -11.52 -2.13
N HIS A 142 21.57 -10.59 -1.26
CA HIS A 142 22.95 -10.40 -0.82
C HIS A 142 22.97 -9.83 0.61
N PRO A 143 23.95 -10.21 1.47
CA PRO A 143 23.99 -9.73 2.86
C PRO A 143 23.97 -8.21 2.98
N PHE A 144 24.61 -7.51 2.03
CA PHE A 144 24.57 -6.04 1.95
C PHE A 144 23.14 -5.48 1.90
N PHE A 145 22.26 -6.05 1.08
CA PHE A 145 20.88 -5.57 0.92
C PHE A 145 20.03 -5.89 2.14
N MET A 146 20.20 -7.10 2.69
CA MET A 146 19.46 -7.58 3.85
C MET A 146 19.84 -6.81 5.12
N ASN A 147 21.14 -6.66 5.39
CA ASN A 147 21.65 -6.03 6.61
C ASN A 147 21.24 -4.55 6.70
N ARG A 148 21.31 -3.81 5.59
CA ARG A 148 20.89 -2.40 5.60
C ARG A 148 19.38 -2.26 5.72
N PHE A 149 18.59 -3.15 5.09
CA PHE A 149 17.13 -3.15 5.27
C PHE A 149 16.80 -3.37 6.74
N GLU A 150 17.42 -4.36 7.38
CA GLU A 150 17.26 -4.62 8.82
C GLU A 150 17.68 -3.43 9.68
N SER A 151 18.82 -2.82 9.38
CA SER A 151 19.37 -1.71 10.18
C SER A 151 18.46 -0.49 10.22
N TYR A 152 17.68 -0.26 9.15
CA TYR A 152 16.81 0.92 9.05
C TYR A 152 15.31 0.60 9.22
N LEU A 153 14.88 -0.65 9.02
CA LEU A 153 13.47 -1.07 9.03
C LEU A 153 13.17 -2.29 9.91
N ASN A 154 14.16 -2.77 10.68
CA ASN A 154 14.13 -3.85 11.68
C ASN A 154 13.95 -5.28 11.18
N TYR A 155 13.10 -5.55 10.19
CA TYR A 155 12.69 -6.93 9.85
C TYR A 155 13.08 -7.31 8.43
N SER A 156 14.23 -7.97 8.29
CA SER A 156 14.79 -8.32 6.97
C SER A 156 14.41 -9.73 6.49
N LEU A 157 14.30 -10.72 7.40
CA LEU A 157 14.00 -12.12 7.07
C LEU A 157 12.63 -12.56 7.59
N VAL A 158 12.58 -13.28 8.71
CA VAL A 158 11.34 -13.81 9.30
C VAL A 158 11.22 -13.32 10.74
N HIS A 159 10.06 -12.79 11.12
CA HIS A 159 9.82 -12.25 12.45
C HIS A 159 8.42 -12.56 12.99
N LEU A 160 8.33 -12.87 14.30
CA LEU A 160 7.06 -12.99 15.02
C LEU A 160 6.76 -11.67 15.73
N TYR A 161 5.81 -10.91 15.20
CA TYR A 161 5.32 -9.68 15.82
C TYR A 161 4.02 -9.94 16.58
N THR A 162 3.88 -9.38 17.79
CA THR A 162 2.68 -9.56 18.62
C THR A 162 2.17 -8.21 19.13
N ILE A 163 0.88 -7.93 18.90
CA ILE A 163 0.18 -6.73 19.40
C ILE A 163 -1.26 -7.10 19.73
N LYS A 164 -1.81 -6.59 20.85
CA LYS A 164 -3.15 -6.93 21.36
C LYS A 164 -3.44 -8.45 21.35
N GLN A 165 -2.44 -9.26 21.74
CA GLN A 165 -2.50 -10.75 21.76
C GLN A 165 -2.66 -11.42 20.39
N ILE A 166 -2.49 -10.69 19.29
CA ILE A 166 -2.55 -11.22 17.93
C ILE A 166 -1.14 -11.42 17.41
N HIS A 167 -0.86 -12.62 16.89
CA HIS A 167 0.43 -13.00 16.34
C HIS A 167 0.46 -12.80 14.82
N PHE A 168 1.47 -12.08 14.36
CA PHE A 168 1.78 -11.88 12.95
C PHE A 168 3.14 -12.50 12.64
N VAL A 169 3.22 -13.30 11.58
CA VAL A 169 4.48 -13.83 11.07
C VAL A 169 4.82 -13.06 9.81
N LEU A 170 5.84 -12.21 9.92
CA LEU A 170 6.40 -11.42 8.83
C LEU A 170 7.40 -12.29 8.10
N ILE A 171 7.26 -12.41 6.78
CA ILE A 171 8.08 -13.30 5.97
C ILE A 171 8.62 -12.54 4.77
N ASN A 172 9.94 -12.43 4.68
CA ASN A 172 10.60 -12.09 3.44
C ASN A 172 10.45 -13.25 2.45
N SER A 173 9.58 -13.08 1.46
CA SER A 173 9.25 -14.09 0.47
C SER A 173 10.41 -14.43 -0.48
N MET A 174 11.41 -13.55 -0.63
CA MET A 174 12.57 -13.80 -1.49
C MET A 174 13.48 -14.89 -0.88
N ALA A 175 13.38 -15.12 0.43
CA ALA A 175 14.03 -16.22 1.14
C ALA A 175 13.24 -17.56 1.08
N MET A 176 12.09 -17.60 0.41
CA MET A 176 11.21 -18.78 0.33
C MET A 176 11.42 -19.62 -0.95
N GLU A 177 12.63 -19.57 -1.53
CA GLU A 177 12.95 -20.29 -2.78
C GLU A 177 12.93 -21.82 -2.61
N SER A 178 13.31 -22.29 -1.40
CA SER A 178 13.47 -23.70 -1.02
C SER A 178 14.60 -24.43 -1.77
N ASP A 179 15.68 -23.72 -2.12
CA ASP A 179 16.85 -24.26 -2.80
C ASP A 179 18.04 -24.57 -1.85
N GLY A 180 17.88 -24.29 -0.56
CA GLY A 180 18.92 -24.51 0.46
C GLY A 180 19.96 -23.37 0.56
N CYS A 181 19.70 -22.21 -0.05
CA CYS A 181 20.56 -21.03 0.12
C CYS A 181 20.72 -20.62 1.60
N MET A 182 21.76 -19.85 1.92
CA MET A 182 22.00 -19.36 3.29
C MET A 182 20.76 -18.67 3.89
N PHE A 183 20.19 -17.68 3.18
CA PHE A 183 19.00 -16.97 3.64
C PHE A 183 17.77 -17.87 3.78
N CYS A 184 17.65 -18.87 2.92
CA CYS A 184 16.56 -19.82 2.87
C CYS A 184 16.60 -20.75 4.09
N ALA A 185 17.79 -21.27 4.39
CA ALA A 185 18.04 -22.09 5.58
C ALA A 185 17.84 -21.30 6.87
N GLU A 186 18.27 -20.05 6.92
CA GLU A 186 18.04 -19.15 8.05
C GLU A 186 16.55 -18.84 8.25
N ALA A 187 15.83 -18.55 7.16
CA ALA A 187 14.40 -18.30 7.21
C ALA A 187 13.62 -19.54 7.65
N GLU A 188 13.95 -20.73 7.14
CA GLU A 188 13.36 -21.99 7.57
C GLU A 188 13.63 -22.27 9.05
N SER A 189 14.86 -22.04 9.52
CA SER A 189 15.22 -22.16 10.93
C SER A 189 14.41 -21.20 11.82
N ALA A 190 14.27 -19.95 11.40
CA ALA A 190 13.45 -18.96 12.09
C ALA A 190 11.97 -19.37 12.14
N LEU A 191 11.41 -19.87 11.03
CA LEU A 191 10.04 -20.39 10.97
C LEU A 191 9.83 -21.57 11.92
N LYS A 192 10.77 -22.52 11.97
CA LYS A 192 10.72 -23.64 12.92
C LYS A 192 10.76 -23.16 14.38
N ASN A 193 11.58 -22.16 14.68
CA ASN A 193 11.63 -21.57 16.02
C ASN A 193 10.32 -20.85 16.40
N ILE A 194 9.73 -20.12 15.46
CA ILE A 194 8.42 -19.48 15.63
C ILE A 194 7.33 -20.53 15.84
N SER A 195 7.33 -21.60 15.05
CA SER A 195 6.41 -22.74 15.20
C SER A 195 6.48 -23.34 16.62
N ARG A 196 7.69 -23.59 17.13
CA ARG A 196 7.90 -24.06 18.52
C ARG A 196 7.41 -23.04 19.55
N THR A 197 7.64 -21.76 19.32
CA THR A 197 7.17 -20.69 20.20
C THR A 197 5.64 -20.66 20.27
N LEU A 198 4.97 -20.68 19.13
CA LEU A 198 3.51 -20.74 19.01
C LEU A 198 2.95 -22.03 19.64
N HIS A 199 3.62 -23.16 19.45
CA HIS A 199 3.28 -24.42 20.11
C HIS A 199 3.25 -24.28 21.62
N CYS A 200 4.30 -23.70 22.20
CA CYS A 200 4.39 -23.48 23.64
C CYS A 200 3.40 -22.46 24.18
N MET A 201 2.98 -21.47 23.37
CA MET A 201 1.89 -20.57 23.73
C MET A 201 0.55 -21.32 23.78
N LYS A 202 0.34 -22.28 22.85
CA LYS A 202 -0.90 -23.07 22.75
C LYS A 202 -1.00 -24.16 23.82
N TYR A 203 0.12 -24.79 24.16
CA TYR A 203 0.21 -25.88 25.12
C TYR A 203 1.18 -25.55 26.27
N PRO A 204 0.88 -24.53 27.09
CA PRO A 204 1.81 -24.01 28.12
C PRO A 204 2.05 -24.96 29.30
N GLN A 205 1.34 -26.10 29.32
CA GLN A 205 1.45 -27.14 30.35
C GLN A 205 2.51 -28.19 30.02
N GLU A 206 3.00 -28.24 28.77
CA GLU A 206 4.05 -29.18 28.39
C GLU A 206 5.38 -28.82 29.04
N ALA A 207 6.13 -29.83 29.50
CA ALA A 207 7.36 -29.64 30.25
C ALA A 207 8.42 -28.83 29.48
N GLU A 208 8.52 -29.06 28.17
CA GLU A 208 9.44 -28.34 27.27
C GLU A 208 9.10 -26.85 27.12
N CYS A 209 7.86 -26.47 27.43
CA CYS A 209 7.32 -25.13 27.26
C CYS A 209 7.29 -24.29 28.56
N ALA A 210 7.85 -24.83 29.65
CA ALA A 210 7.87 -24.17 30.95
C ALA A 210 8.54 -22.77 30.93
N ARG A 211 9.47 -22.53 29.98
CA ARG A 211 10.25 -21.29 29.87
C ARG A 211 9.65 -20.22 28.94
N THR A 212 8.60 -20.54 28.17
CA THR A 212 8.14 -19.74 27.01
C THR A 212 6.87 -18.91 27.28
N ARG A 213 6.47 -18.75 28.55
CA ARG A 213 5.24 -18.06 28.94
C ARG A 213 5.37 -16.54 28.84
N ARG A 214 5.08 -15.94 27.67
CA ARG A 214 5.04 -14.48 27.54
C ARG A 214 3.71 -13.92 27.08
N HIS A 215 2.96 -14.62 26.22
CA HIS A 215 1.66 -14.15 25.72
C HIS A 215 0.66 -15.31 25.50
N PRO A 216 -0.66 -15.05 25.63
CA PRO A 216 -1.69 -16.00 25.22
C PRO A 216 -1.62 -16.31 23.72
N TYR A 217 -1.89 -17.56 23.36
CA TYR A 217 -1.90 -18.00 21.96
C TYR A 217 -3.04 -17.38 21.15
N SER A 218 -2.72 -16.86 19.97
CA SER A 218 -3.64 -16.69 18.86
C SER A 218 -3.14 -17.44 17.62
N GLN A 219 -4.05 -17.91 16.78
CA GLN A 219 -3.66 -18.51 15.51
C GLN A 219 -3.07 -17.41 14.60
N PRO A 220 -1.86 -17.60 14.02
CA PRO A 220 -1.11 -16.52 13.43
C PRO A 220 -1.70 -16.02 12.11
N ILE A 221 -1.36 -14.79 11.77
CA ILE A 221 -1.63 -14.13 10.49
C ILE A 221 -0.32 -13.99 9.72
N LEU A 222 -0.30 -14.38 8.45
CA LEU A 222 0.88 -14.21 7.60
C LEU A 222 0.90 -12.84 6.94
N LEU A 223 2.07 -12.21 6.93
CA LEU A 223 2.33 -10.97 6.20
C LEU A 223 3.59 -11.16 5.37
N GLN A 224 3.46 -11.08 4.05
CA GLN A 224 4.58 -11.26 3.13
C GLN A 224 4.43 -10.39 1.88
N HIS A 225 5.43 -10.37 1.02
CA HIS A 225 5.35 -9.62 -0.25
C HIS A 225 4.80 -10.49 -1.38
N PHE A 226 5.41 -11.64 -1.71
CA PHE A 226 4.85 -12.54 -2.73
C PHE A 226 3.63 -13.30 -2.18
N PRO A 227 2.51 -13.41 -2.92
CA PRO A 227 1.38 -14.25 -2.51
C PRO A 227 1.75 -15.72 -2.36
N THR A 228 0.92 -16.48 -1.60
CA THR A 228 1.03 -17.93 -1.59
C THR A 228 0.73 -18.54 -2.96
N TYR A 229 1.14 -19.78 -3.16
CA TYR A 229 1.04 -20.46 -4.44
C TYR A 229 -0.38 -20.46 -5.00
N ARG A 230 -0.53 -19.88 -6.19
CA ARG A 230 -1.71 -20.01 -7.06
C ARG A 230 -1.28 -19.91 -8.52
N ILE A 231 -2.02 -20.57 -9.41
CA ILE A 231 -1.69 -20.62 -10.86
C ILE A 231 -1.89 -19.26 -11.53
N SER A 232 -2.88 -18.48 -11.09
CA SER A 232 -3.19 -17.14 -11.58
C SER A 232 -4.26 -16.51 -10.69
N ASP A 233 -4.54 -15.23 -10.89
CA ASP A 233 -5.65 -14.54 -10.23
C ASP A 233 -7.05 -14.97 -10.70
N LYS A 234 -7.17 -15.96 -11.60
CA LYS A 234 -8.48 -16.53 -11.98
C LYS A 234 -9.17 -17.23 -10.80
N VAL A 235 -8.40 -17.61 -9.78
CA VAL A 235 -8.92 -18.25 -8.57
C VAL A 235 -9.50 -17.23 -7.57
N CYS A 236 -9.27 -15.93 -7.80
CA CYS A 236 -9.74 -14.88 -6.90
C CYS A 236 -11.27 -14.75 -6.98
N MET A 237 -11.92 -14.71 -5.82
CA MET A 237 -13.35 -14.42 -5.69
C MET A 237 -13.65 -12.98 -6.06
N GLU A 238 -12.72 -12.07 -5.76
CA GLU A 238 -12.74 -10.68 -6.21
C GLU A 238 -11.32 -10.29 -6.63
N HIS A 239 -11.19 -9.62 -7.78
CA HIS A 239 -9.91 -9.08 -8.25
C HIS A 239 -10.10 -7.77 -9.02
N ASP A 240 -9.01 -7.03 -9.23
CA ASP A 240 -9.04 -5.81 -10.05
C ASP A 240 -7.94 -5.71 -11.12
N ALA A 241 -7.22 -6.81 -11.36
CA ALA A 241 -6.31 -6.93 -12.49
C ALA A 241 -7.08 -6.82 -13.82
N PRO A 242 -6.65 -5.96 -14.77
CA PRO A 242 -7.32 -5.81 -16.06
C PRO A 242 -7.13 -7.05 -16.95
N ASN A 243 -5.94 -7.66 -16.87
CA ASN A 243 -5.59 -8.89 -17.56
C ASN A 243 -5.06 -9.89 -16.53
N ILE A 244 -5.48 -11.15 -16.64
CA ILE A 244 -5.03 -12.20 -15.73
C ILE A 244 -4.11 -13.16 -16.47
N GLU A 245 -2.85 -13.12 -16.10
CA GLU A 245 -1.79 -13.98 -16.64
C GLU A 245 -1.53 -15.17 -15.72
N ALA A 246 -0.84 -16.18 -16.24
CA ALA A 246 -0.39 -17.30 -15.43
C ALA A 246 0.84 -16.88 -14.62
N PHE A 247 0.84 -17.22 -13.34
CA PHE A 247 1.95 -16.93 -12.45
C PHE A 247 3.05 -17.97 -12.53
N ARG A 248 4.27 -17.48 -12.35
CA ARG A 248 5.49 -18.24 -12.17
C ARG A 248 5.80 -18.34 -10.69
N GLU A 249 5.99 -19.56 -10.22
CA GLU A 249 6.56 -19.80 -8.91
C GLU A 249 7.92 -19.12 -8.76
N ARG A 250 8.24 -18.70 -7.53
CA ARG A 250 9.50 -18.03 -7.14
C ARG A 250 9.73 -16.65 -7.76
N MET A 251 8.74 -16.13 -8.48
CA MET A 251 8.79 -14.82 -9.12
C MET A 251 7.54 -14.03 -8.82
N ASP A 252 6.37 -14.54 -9.23
CA ASP A 252 5.08 -13.86 -9.05
C ASP A 252 4.39 -14.30 -7.74
N VAL A 253 4.69 -15.52 -7.29
CA VAL A 253 4.19 -16.16 -6.06
C VAL A 253 5.28 -17.02 -5.44
N ILE A 254 5.21 -17.32 -4.14
CA ILE A 254 6.10 -18.34 -3.56
C ILE A 254 5.77 -19.73 -4.12
N SER A 255 6.72 -20.66 -4.00
CA SER A 255 6.51 -22.02 -4.51
C SER A 255 5.39 -22.75 -3.77
N LYS A 256 4.85 -23.78 -4.42
CA LYS A 256 3.88 -24.68 -3.82
C LYS A 256 4.43 -25.34 -2.56
N ASP A 257 5.69 -25.80 -2.60
CA ASP A 257 6.35 -26.43 -1.47
C ASP A 257 6.57 -25.46 -0.30
N ALA A 258 6.96 -24.21 -0.59
CA ALA A 258 7.06 -23.18 0.44
C ALA A 258 5.71 -22.86 1.07
N THR A 259 4.65 -22.79 0.25
CA THR A 259 3.28 -22.59 0.74
C THR A 259 2.88 -23.72 1.70
N ASP A 260 3.08 -24.98 1.30
CA ASP A 260 2.74 -26.15 2.12
C ASP A 260 3.55 -26.17 3.42
N MET A 261 4.86 -25.87 3.37
CA MET A 261 5.71 -25.74 4.56
C MET A 261 5.19 -24.69 5.55
N LEU A 262 4.77 -23.51 5.07
CA LEU A 262 4.18 -22.47 5.92
C LEU A 262 2.88 -22.94 6.57
N GLY A 263 2.05 -23.67 5.82
CA GLY A 263 0.84 -24.31 6.32
C GLY A 263 1.12 -25.28 7.47
N ASP A 264 2.08 -26.18 7.28
CA ASP A 264 2.44 -27.22 8.25
C ASP A 264 3.04 -26.63 9.53
N LEU A 265 3.96 -25.68 9.39
CA LEU A 265 4.68 -25.07 10.51
C LEU A 265 3.80 -24.12 11.33
N LEU A 266 3.02 -23.28 10.67
CA LEU A 266 2.38 -22.12 11.32
C LEU A 266 0.87 -22.30 11.49
N LYS A 267 0.21 -23.10 10.64
CA LYS A 267 -1.26 -23.26 10.60
C LYS A 267 -1.96 -21.90 10.70
N PRO A 268 -1.69 -20.96 9.77
CA PRO A 268 -2.24 -19.61 9.84
C PRO A 268 -3.76 -19.60 9.70
N ARG A 269 -4.40 -18.48 10.06
CA ARG A 269 -5.86 -18.27 9.85
C ARG A 269 -6.22 -17.22 8.81
N LEU A 270 -5.25 -16.41 8.40
CA LEU A 270 -5.41 -15.29 7.47
C LEU A 270 -4.03 -14.94 6.88
N SER A 271 -3.98 -14.51 5.63
CA SER A 271 -2.74 -14.11 4.95
C SER A 271 -2.92 -12.81 4.16
N PHE A 272 -1.91 -11.94 4.17
CA PHE A 272 -1.84 -10.77 3.32
C PHE A 272 -0.54 -10.76 2.52
N ALA A 273 -0.64 -10.38 1.24
CA ALA A 273 0.48 -10.27 0.31
C ALA A 273 0.43 -8.97 -0.51
N GLY A 274 1.49 -8.63 -1.24
CA GLY A 274 1.57 -7.51 -2.19
C GLY A 274 1.99 -7.98 -3.59
N HIS A 275 2.98 -7.32 -4.18
CA HIS A 275 3.72 -7.72 -5.39
C HIS A 275 2.97 -7.59 -6.73
N SER A 276 1.75 -8.12 -6.84
CA SER A 276 1.02 -8.12 -8.12
C SER A 276 0.52 -6.74 -8.56
N HIS A 277 0.64 -5.73 -7.68
CA HIS A 277 0.06 -4.38 -7.80
C HIS A 277 -1.47 -4.34 -7.92
N HIS A 278 -2.14 -5.49 -7.92
CA HIS A 278 -3.57 -5.64 -8.12
C HIS A 278 -4.20 -6.37 -6.96
N TYR A 279 -5.45 -6.03 -6.69
CA TYR A 279 -6.18 -6.67 -5.62
C TYR A 279 -6.61 -8.07 -6.05
N CYS A 280 -6.44 -9.04 -5.16
CA CYS A 280 -7.04 -10.36 -5.24
C CYS A 280 -7.48 -10.79 -3.83
N HIS A 281 -8.71 -11.25 -3.69
CA HIS A 281 -9.19 -11.99 -2.53
C HIS A 281 -9.51 -13.42 -2.94
N SER A 282 -8.89 -14.38 -2.28
CA SER A 282 -9.07 -15.81 -2.56
C SER A 282 -9.06 -16.63 -1.28
N VAL A 283 -9.53 -17.87 -1.37
CA VAL A 283 -9.18 -18.91 -0.39
C VAL A 283 -7.95 -19.62 -0.96
N ASN A 284 -6.82 -19.50 -0.29
CA ASN A 284 -5.57 -20.01 -0.79
C ASN A 284 -5.45 -21.53 -0.61
N ARG A 285 -4.31 -22.08 -1.04
CA ARG A 285 -3.98 -23.51 -0.94
C ARG A 285 -4.06 -24.08 0.48
N LEU A 286 -3.92 -23.24 1.51
CA LEU A 286 -4.01 -23.62 2.92
C LEU A 286 -5.44 -23.66 3.46
N GLY A 287 -6.44 -23.33 2.63
CA GLY A 287 -7.84 -23.28 3.03
C GLY A 287 -8.21 -22.05 3.87
N ILE A 288 -7.39 -20.99 3.83
CA ILE A 288 -7.64 -19.73 4.53
C ILE A 288 -7.83 -18.57 3.55
N GLU A 289 -8.45 -17.49 4.02
CA GLU A 289 -8.51 -16.26 3.23
C GLU A 289 -7.11 -15.66 3.03
N GLU A 290 -6.84 -15.27 1.80
CA GLU A 290 -5.66 -14.50 1.41
C GLU A 290 -6.09 -13.27 0.64
N PHE A 291 -5.51 -12.12 1.03
CA PHE A 291 -5.69 -10.84 0.36
C PHE A 291 -4.36 -10.38 -0.22
N THR A 292 -4.25 -10.37 -1.54
CA THR A 292 -3.19 -9.63 -2.24
C THR A 292 -3.63 -8.17 -2.32
N VAL A 293 -2.88 -7.30 -1.66
CA VAL A 293 -3.13 -5.87 -1.53
C VAL A 293 -2.65 -5.18 -2.80
N ALA A 294 -3.52 -4.38 -3.41
CA ALA A 294 -3.13 -3.58 -4.58
C ALA A 294 -2.09 -2.53 -4.20
N SER A 295 -1.34 -2.07 -5.21
CA SER A 295 -0.36 -1.00 -4.99
C SER A 295 -1.01 0.26 -4.42
N PHE A 296 -0.34 0.88 -3.46
CA PHE A 296 -0.68 2.18 -2.89
C PHE A 296 -0.19 3.35 -3.76
N SER A 297 0.27 3.11 -4.99
CA SER A 297 0.89 4.11 -5.86
C SER A 297 0.17 4.24 -7.21
N TRP A 298 -0.12 5.49 -7.60
CA TRP A 298 -0.67 5.76 -8.93
C TRP A 298 0.29 5.41 -10.09
N ARG A 299 1.57 5.17 -9.80
CA ARG A 299 2.52 4.75 -10.81
C ARG A 299 2.22 3.34 -11.33
N ASN A 300 1.74 2.48 -10.44
CA ASN A 300 1.50 1.08 -10.74
C ASN A 300 0.03 0.82 -11.10
N LYS A 301 -0.91 1.64 -10.59
CA LYS A 301 -2.33 1.49 -10.89
C LYS A 301 -3.10 2.81 -10.79
N VAL A 302 -4.03 3.07 -11.71
CA VAL A 302 -4.83 4.32 -11.74
C VAL A 302 -5.87 4.44 -10.60
N ASN A 303 -6.23 3.30 -9.99
CA ASN A 303 -7.19 3.18 -8.89
C ASN A 303 -6.61 2.35 -7.72
N PRO A 304 -5.61 2.88 -6.99
CA PRO A 304 -5.02 2.24 -5.82
C PRO A 304 -6.05 1.89 -4.75
N SER A 305 -5.71 0.93 -3.91
CA SER A 305 -6.52 0.60 -2.74
C SER A 305 -5.65 0.06 -1.62
N PHE A 306 -6.22 0.03 -0.42
CA PHE A 306 -5.57 -0.57 0.75
C PHE A 306 -6.57 -1.44 1.51
N MET A 307 -6.07 -2.26 2.41
CA MET A 307 -6.91 -3.13 3.25
C MET A 307 -7.04 -2.57 4.65
N MET A 308 -8.24 -2.75 5.21
CA MET A 308 -8.58 -2.48 6.60
C MET A 308 -8.94 -3.81 7.24
N ALA A 309 -8.23 -4.20 8.29
CA ALA A 309 -8.52 -5.41 9.04
C ALA A 309 -8.88 -5.05 10.47
N THR A 310 -10.03 -5.56 10.93
CA THR A 310 -10.41 -5.56 12.34
C THR A 310 -10.17 -6.97 12.86
N LEU A 311 -9.29 -7.08 13.85
CA LEU A 311 -8.70 -8.34 14.27
C LEU A 311 -8.90 -8.55 15.78
N THR A 312 -9.23 -9.77 16.16
CA THR A 312 -9.21 -10.26 17.54
C THR A 312 -8.37 -11.54 17.60
N PRO A 313 -8.03 -12.07 18.78
CA PRO A 313 -7.22 -13.30 18.87
C PRO A 313 -7.80 -14.53 18.13
N ASP A 314 -9.12 -14.60 17.95
CA ASP A 314 -9.82 -15.76 17.39
C ASP A 314 -10.70 -15.44 16.17
N ASP A 315 -11.04 -14.18 15.90
CA ASP A 315 -11.88 -13.77 14.77
C ASP A 315 -11.27 -12.59 13.99
N TYR A 316 -11.76 -12.34 12.77
CA TYR A 316 -11.34 -11.23 11.94
C TYR A 316 -12.44 -10.76 10.98
N ALA A 317 -12.33 -9.51 10.54
CA ALA A 317 -13.09 -8.98 9.42
C ALA A 317 -12.17 -8.09 8.58
N VAL A 318 -12.27 -8.19 7.26
CA VAL A 318 -11.38 -7.49 6.31
C VAL A 318 -12.24 -6.73 5.29
N ALA A 319 -11.85 -5.50 4.98
CA ALA A 319 -12.48 -4.69 3.96
C ALA A 319 -11.44 -3.96 3.10
N LYS A 320 -11.70 -3.88 1.80
CA LYS A 320 -10.93 -3.06 0.86
C LYS A 320 -11.45 -1.63 0.84
N CYS A 321 -10.55 -0.66 0.90
CA CYS A 321 -10.86 0.76 0.71
C CYS A 321 -10.19 1.27 -0.58
N LYS A 322 -10.99 1.80 -1.51
CA LYS A 322 -10.50 2.39 -2.76
C LYS A 322 -10.01 3.82 -2.50
N MET A 323 -8.82 4.15 -3.01
CA MET A 323 -8.27 5.50 -2.96
C MET A 323 -8.84 6.38 -4.08
N LEU A 324 -8.53 7.67 -4.02
CA LEU A 324 -8.87 8.62 -5.07
C LEU A 324 -8.27 8.14 -6.42
N PRO A 325 -9.08 7.94 -7.47
CA PRO A 325 -8.54 7.57 -8.77
C PRO A 325 -7.80 8.73 -9.42
N GLN A 326 -6.67 8.46 -10.06
CA GLN A 326 -5.87 9.48 -10.76
C GLN A 326 -6.68 10.25 -11.80
N GLN A 327 -7.52 9.52 -12.55
CA GLN A 327 -8.36 10.12 -13.58
C GLN A 327 -9.35 11.14 -13.03
N PHE A 328 -9.80 10.99 -11.79
CA PHE A 328 -10.70 11.95 -11.15
C PHE A 328 -10.03 13.31 -10.99
N VAL A 329 -8.75 13.33 -10.57
CA VAL A 329 -7.98 14.57 -10.42
C VAL A 329 -7.73 15.22 -11.78
N TYR A 330 -7.32 14.43 -12.78
CA TYR A 330 -7.10 14.95 -14.13
C TYR A 330 -8.36 15.51 -14.77
N ASN A 331 -9.49 14.81 -14.64
CA ASN A 331 -10.78 15.29 -15.13
C ASN A 331 -11.21 16.57 -14.41
N SER A 332 -10.95 16.69 -13.11
CA SER A 332 -11.28 17.89 -12.34
C SER A 332 -10.49 19.11 -12.83
N TYR A 333 -9.17 18.94 -13.06
CA TYR A 333 -8.35 20.00 -13.66
C TYR A 333 -8.73 20.33 -15.10
N PHE A 334 -9.05 19.32 -15.90
CA PHE A 334 -9.52 19.52 -17.27
C PHE A 334 -10.82 20.32 -17.31
N CYS A 335 -11.80 19.98 -16.46
CA CYS A 335 -13.06 20.71 -16.32
C CYS A 335 -12.81 22.17 -15.90
N ALA A 336 -11.96 22.41 -14.90
CA ALA A 336 -11.61 23.76 -14.47
C ALA A 336 -10.99 24.60 -15.61
N THR A 337 -10.04 24.02 -16.35
CA THR A 337 -9.42 24.67 -17.51
C THR A 337 -10.43 24.92 -18.63
N ALA A 338 -11.29 23.96 -18.95
CA ALA A 338 -12.31 24.10 -19.99
C ALA A 338 -13.29 25.24 -19.65
N ILE A 339 -13.74 25.34 -18.40
CA ILE A 339 -14.60 26.44 -17.94
C ILE A 339 -13.88 27.78 -18.10
N CYS A 340 -12.61 27.88 -17.68
CA CYS A 340 -11.80 29.08 -17.86
C CYS A 340 -11.65 29.48 -19.33
N LEU A 341 -11.39 28.52 -20.23
CA LEU A 341 -11.29 28.77 -21.68
C LEU A 341 -12.61 29.27 -22.27
N ILE A 342 -13.75 28.68 -21.87
CA ILE A 342 -15.07 29.14 -22.30
C ILE A 342 -15.30 30.59 -21.85
N LEU A 343 -14.98 30.92 -20.59
CA LEU A 343 -15.08 32.28 -20.07
C LEU A 343 -14.22 33.27 -20.86
N ILE A 344 -12.97 32.90 -21.17
CA ILE A 344 -12.05 33.71 -21.99
C ILE A 344 -12.65 33.95 -23.39
N LEU A 345 -13.11 32.89 -24.07
CA LEU A 345 -13.69 32.98 -25.40
C LEU A 345 -14.96 33.84 -25.43
N CYS A 346 -15.83 33.72 -24.42
CA CYS A 346 -17.01 34.57 -24.28
C CYS A 346 -16.61 36.05 -24.13
N GLN A 347 -15.59 36.36 -23.34
CA GLN A 347 -15.13 37.74 -23.13
C GLN A 347 -14.43 38.31 -24.36
N LEU A 348 -13.63 37.51 -25.07
CA LEU A 348 -13.04 37.89 -26.36
C LEU A 348 -14.11 38.22 -27.39
N ARG A 349 -15.17 37.40 -27.49
CA ARG A 349 -16.32 37.69 -28.37
C ARG A 349 -17.02 39.00 -28.01
N ILE A 350 -17.25 39.28 -26.73
CA ILE A 350 -17.85 40.54 -26.27
C ILE A 350 -16.95 41.73 -26.60
N TRP A 351 -15.64 41.59 -26.40
CA TRP A 351 -14.66 42.62 -26.70
C TRP A 351 -14.59 42.92 -28.21
N LEU A 352 -14.54 41.87 -29.05
CA LEU A 352 -14.56 42.00 -30.51
C LEU A 352 -15.82 42.72 -31.00
N LYS A 353 -17.01 42.35 -30.50
CA LYS A 353 -18.27 43.04 -30.83
C LYS A 353 -18.24 44.52 -30.44
N LYS A 354 -17.73 44.85 -29.25
CA LYS A 354 -17.57 46.26 -28.82
C LYS A 354 -16.55 47.03 -29.64
N SER A 355 -15.49 46.38 -30.10
CA SER A 355 -14.49 47.02 -30.96
C SER A 355 -15.06 47.31 -32.35
N GLN A 356 -15.81 46.37 -32.93
CA GLN A 356 -16.50 46.57 -34.20
C GLN A 356 -17.54 47.71 -34.11
N SER A 357 -18.32 47.75 -33.03
CA SER A 357 -19.30 48.84 -32.84
C SER A 357 -18.63 50.21 -32.71
N ARG A 358 -17.50 50.30 -31.98
CA ARG A 358 -16.72 51.54 -31.84
C ARG A 358 -16.09 51.99 -33.16
N ALA A 359 -15.60 51.05 -33.98
CA ALA A 359 -15.06 51.35 -35.30
C ALA A 359 -16.15 51.94 -36.21
N ALA A 360 -17.32 51.30 -36.27
CA ALA A 360 -18.46 51.77 -37.05
C ALA A 360 -18.97 53.16 -36.61
N ASP A 361 -19.00 53.45 -35.29
CA ASP A 361 -19.36 54.78 -34.78
C ASP A 361 -18.30 55.85 -35.12
N SER A 362 -17.02 55.47 -35.21
CA SER A 362 -15.94 56.39 -35.56
C SER A 362 -15.94 56.77 -37.06
N GLU A 363 -16.29 55.84 -37.94
CA GLU A 363 -16.46 56.11 -39.38
C GLU A 363 -17.64 57.04 -39.61
N LYS A 364 -18.80 56.79 -38.98
CA LYS A 364 -19.97 57.68 -39.04
C LYS A 364 -19.71 59.10 -38.54
N ARG A 365 -18.74 59.30 -37.65
CA ARG A 365 -18.31 60.62 -37.16
C ARG A 365 -17.33 61.35 -38.08
N LYS A 366 -16.69 60.65 -39.03
CA LYS A 366 -15.81 61.25 -40.04
C LYS A 366 -16.56 61.64 -41.32
N GLU A 367 -17.73 61.05 -41.56
CA GLU A 367 -18.62 61.37 -42.69
C GLU A 367 -19.58 62.53 -42.40
N LYS A 368 -19.62 63.03 -41.16
CA LYS A 368 -20.27 64.28 -40.76
C LYS A 368 -19.20 65.32 -40.49
#